data_AF-A0A1E4GEU8-F1
#
_entry.id   AF-A0A1E4GEU8-F1
#
_cell.length_a   1.000
_cell.length_b   1.000
_cell.length_c   1.000
_cell.angle_alpha   90.00
_cell.angle_beta   90.00
_cell.angle_gamma   90.00
#
_symmetry.space_group_name_H-M   'P 1'
#
loop_
_entity.id
_entity.type
_entity.pdbx_description
1 polymer ?
#
loop_
_entity_poly.entity_id
_entity_poly.type
_entity_poly.pdbx_seq_one_letter_code
_entity_poly.pdbx_strand_id
1 'polypeptide(L)'
;MSQKLRILVSAAPTGPWSALAGRIEAAGAEIRHLAADATDIPAEWTPDAFVTLPVPHATARFDQLDLDAWEAAADAELNTRFRLGQIVARRMNEGAGGAIIHIAAADGLPGAAEAGTSAILSYASAGLSRGIALDLKPGIRSNTLALTPDAASLDAAAAMIVFLAGEQGAGMTGQIAAITPTDLQLFAQSRPLRVAHSDGGWDEASLAAQIARWRPYLPRLAENGEAL
;
A
#
# COMPACT_ATOMS: atom_id res chain seq x y z
N MET A 1 3.21 -26.20 19.72
CA MET A 1 2.82 -25.70 18.39
C MET A 1 2.59 -24.21 18.55
N SER A 2 3.24 -23.36 17.74
CA SER A 2 2.95 -21.92 17.75
C SER A 2 1.49 -21.69 17.38
N GLN A 3 0.82 -20.74 18.02
CA GLN A 3 -0.51 -20.31 17.60
C GLN A 3 -0.44 -19.80 16.15
N LYS A 4 -1.45 -20.13 15.33
CA LYS A 4 -1.54 -19.60 13.96
C LYS A 4 -1.81 -18.09 14.00
N LEU A 5 -1.19 -17.35 13.09
CA LEU A 5 -1.49 -15.94 12.89
C LEU A 5 -2.93 -15.79 12.38
N ARG A 6 -3.69 -14.89 12.97
CA ARG A 6 -5.07 -14.57 12.61
C ARG A 6 -5.09 -13.34 11.72
N ILE A 7 -5.35 -13.52 10.44
CA ILE A 7 -5.29 -12.45 9.43
C ILE A 7 -6.69 -12.13 8.89
N LEU A 8 -7.12 -10.89 9.08
CA LEU A 8 -8.29 -10.37 8.39
C LEU A 8 -7.89 -10.00 6.95
N VAL A 9 -8.73 -10.33 5.99
CA VAL A 9 -8.54 -9.94 4.59
C VAL A 9 -9.79 -9.22 4.13
N SER A 10 -9.67 -8.00 3.60
CA SER A 10 -10.83 -7.32 3.01
C SER A 10 -11.44 -8.20 1.92
N ALA A 11 -12.77 -8.24 1.81
CA ALA A 11 -13.43 -9.00 0.77
C ALA A 11 -12.85 -8.63 -0.60
N ALA A 12 -12.42 -9.65 -1.35
CA ALA A 12 -11.85 -9.45 -2.67
C ALA A 12 -12.98 -9.18 -3.67
N PRO A 13 -12.80 -8.28 -4.64
CA PRO A 13 -13.60 -8.33 -5.84
C PRO A 13 -13.33 -9.65 -6.60
N THR A 14 -14.19 -9.96 -7.57
CA THR A 14 -13.92 -11.07 -8.50
C THR A 14 -12.60 -10.85 -9.24
N GLY A 15 -11.99 -11.93 -9.73
CA GLY A 15 -10.73 -11.87 -10.48
C GLY A 15 -9.52 -12.36 -9.69
N PRO A 16 -8.30 -12.05 -10.14
CA PRO A 16 -7.10 -12.78 -9.72
C PRO A 16 -6.70 -12.52 -8.26
N TRP A 17 -7.07 -11.35 -7.70
CA TRP A 17 -6.84 -11.02 -6.30
C TRP A 17 -7.58 -11.93 -5.31
N SER A 18 -8.69 -12.55 -5.73
CA SER A 18 -9.48 -13.46 -4.89
C SER A 18 -8.68 -14.69 -4.42
N ALA A 19 -7.63 -15.07 -5.14
CA ALA A 19 -6.78 -16.20 -4.78
C ALA A 19 -5.79 -15.91 -3.64
N LEU A 20 -5.53 -14.63 -3.31
CA LEU A 20 -4.50 -14.28 -2.33
C LEU A 20 -4.84 -14.80 -0.93
N ALA A 21 -6.11 -14.74 -0.51
CA ALA A 21 -6.53 -15.22 0.81
C ALA A 21 -6.23 -16.71 1.00
N GLY A 22 -6.57 -17.54 0.00
CA GLY A 22 -6.27 -18.98 0.04
C GLY A 22 -4.76 -19.28 0.07
N ARG A 23 -3.92 -18.45 -0.56
CA ARG A 23 -2.46 -18.59 -0.49
C ARG A 23 -1.90 -18.20 0.88
N ILE A 24 -2.45 -17.17 1.52
CA ILE A 24 -2.10 -16.79 2.90
C ILE A 24 -2.48 -17.92 3.88
N GLU A 25 -3.64 -18.56 3.68
CA GLU A 25 -4.05 -19.72 4.47
C GLU A 25 -3.13 -20.92 4.25
N ALA A 26 -2.76 -21.21 3.00
CA ALA A 26 -1.78 -22.25 2.66
C ALA A 26 -0.39 -21.98 3.27
N ALA A 27 -0.02 -20.71 3.47
CA ALA A 27 1.18 -20.28 4.17
C ALA A 27 1.09 -20.40 5.72
N GLY A 28 -0.04 -20.87 6.25
CA GLY A 28 -0.20 -21.28 7.64
C GLY A 28 -1.01 -20.34 8.54
N ALA A 29 -1.57 -19.27 8.00
CA ALA A 29 -2.45 -18.36 8.74
C ALA A 29 -3.88 -18.90 8.87
N GLU A 30 -4.60 -18.45 9.89
CA GLU A 30 -6.06 -18.51 9.96
C GLU A 30 -6.63 -17.24 9.32
N ILE A 31 -7.46 -17.37 8.29
CA ILE A 31 -8.01 -16.23 7.56
C ILE A 31 -9.49 -15.99 7.91
N ARG A 32 -9.89 -14.72 7.90
CA ARG A 32 -11.31 -14.34 7.88
C ARG A 32 -11.51 -13.16 6.94
N HIS A 33 -12.52 -13.24 6.10
CA HIS A 33 -12.90 -12.13 5.24
C HIS A 33 -13.67 -11.06 6.02
N LEU A 34 -13.33 -9.79 5.78
CA LEU A 34 -14.04 -8.63 6.29
C LEU A 34 -14.79 -7.97 5.14
N ALA A 35 -16.11 -7.92 5.23
CA ALA A 35 -16.95 -7.33 4.20
C ALA A 35 -16.64 -5.85 4.01
N ALA A 36 -16.82 -5.33 2.78
CA ALA A 36 -16.54 -3.93 2.47
C ALA A 36 -17.36 -3.01 3.38
N ASP A 37 -18.62 -3.32 3.68
CA ASP A 37 -19.55 -2.55 4.52
C ASP A 37 -19.46 -2.87 6.02
N ALA A 38 -18.48 -3.68 6.45
CA ALA A 38 -18.34 -4.05 7.85
C ALA A 38 -18.19 -2.82 8.78
N THR A 39 -18.87 -2.87 9.92
CA THR A 39 -18.86 -1.82 10.94
C THR A 39 -18.16 -2.24 12.23
N ASP A 40 -17.92 -3.54 12.41
CA ASP A 40 -17.21 -4.12 13.56
C ASP A 40 -16.52 -5.44 13.17
N ILE A 41 -15.65 -5.93 14.04
CA ILE A 41 -15.03 -7.25 13.97
C ILE A 41 -15.70 -8.15 15.02
N PRO A 42 -16.04 -9.40 14.72
CA PRO A 42 -16.62 -10.31 15.70
C PRO A 42 -15.76 -10.40 16.98
N ALA A 43 -16.41 -10.43 18.14
CA ALA A 43 -15.76 -10.27 19.44
C ALA A 43 -14.68 -11.33 19.73
N GLU A 44 -14.82 -12.52 19.17
CA GLU A 44 -13.87 -13.62 19.30
C GLU A 44 -12.59 -13.45 18.45
N TRP A 45 -12.55 -12.42 17.60
CA TRP A 45 -11.45 -12.15 16.67
C TRP A 45 -10.61 -10.96 17.11
N THR A 46 -9.37 -11.26 17.51
CA THR A 46 -8.28 -10.29 17.67
C THR A 46 -7.25 -10.60 16.58
N PRO A 47 -7.15 -9.76 15.53
CA PRO A 47 -6.28 -10.02 14.40
C PRO A 47 -4.82 -9.66 14.70
N ASP A 48 -3.90 -10.50 14.24
CA ASP A 48 -2.46 -10.19 14.21
C ASP A 48 -2.13 -9.31 12.99
N ALA A 49 -2.89 -9.46 11.90
CA ALA A 49 -2.77 -8.62 10.72
C ALA A 49 -4.08 -8.37 10.00
N PHE A 50 -4.09 -7.31 9.19
CA PHE A 50 -5.15 -6.98 8.25
C PHE A 50 -4.56 -6.71 6.87
N VAL A 51 -5.11 -7.36 5.85
CA VAL A 51 -4.69 -7.21 4.45
C VAL A 51 -5.82 -6.56 3.66
N THR A 52 -5.54 -5.42 3.00
CA THR A 52 -6.48 -4.82 2.06
C THR A 52 -6.11 -5.18 0.63
N LEU A 53 -7.09 -5.62 -0.16
CA LEU A 53 -6.93 -6.00 -1.56
C LEU A 53 -7.33 -4.84 -2.48
N PRO A 54 -6.68 -4.70 -3.66
CA PRO A 54 -7.06 -3.69 -4.63
C PRO A 54 -8.33 -4.07 -5.39
N VAL A 55 -8.96 -3.07 -6.00
CA VAL A 55 -10.06 -3.24 -6.95
C VAL A 55 -9.54 -3.26 -8.39
N PRO A 56 -10.34 -3.73 -9.37
CA PRO A 56 -9.99 -3.58 -10.77
C PRO A 56 -9.75 -2.11 -11.12
N HIS A 57 -8.61 -1.82 -11.73
CA HIS A 57 -8.23 -0.48 -12.16
C HIS A 57 -8.48 -0.32 -13.67
N ALA A 58 -9.02 0.84 -14.06
CA ALA A 58 -9.06 1.23 -15.46
C ALA A 58 -7.68 1.71 -15.90
N THR A 59 -7.20 1.17 -17.02
CA THR A 59 -5.98 1.56 -17.73
C THR A 59 -6.36 2.49 -18.88
N ALA A 60 -5.93 3.74 -18.81
CA ALA A 60 -6.11 4.74 -19.85
C ALA A 60 -5.16 5.91 -19.62
N ARG A 61 -5.00 6.79 -20.61
CA ARG A 61 -4.40 8.10 -20.35
C ARG A 61 -5.26 8.89 -19.37
N PHE A 62 -4.63 9.75 -18.59
CA PHE A 62 -5.31 10.56 -17.57
C PHE A 62 -6.49 11.36 -18.13
N ASP A 63 -6.35 11.96 -19.32
CA ASP A 63 -7.37 12.75 -20.01
C ASP A 63 -8.53 11.92 -20.59
N GLN A 64 -8.48 10.59 -20.45
CA GLN A 64 -9.46 9.64 -20.99
C GLN A 64 -10.11 8.79 -19.89
N LEU A 65 -9.81 9.06 -18.62
CA LEU A 65 -10.43 8.36 -17.50
C LEU A 65 -11.90 8.75 -17.37
N ASP A 66 -12.75 7.74 -17.27
CA ASP A 66 -14.17 7.91 -16.99
C ASP A 66 -14.37 8.34 -15.52
N LEU A 67 -15.18 9.37 -15.31
CA LEU A 67 -15.36 9.98 -13.99
C LEU A 67 -16.16 9.09 -13.04
N ASP A 68 -17.20 8.42 -13.53
CA ASP A 68 -18.03 7.53 -12.71
C ASP A 68 -17.23 6.30 -12.27
N ALA A 69 -16.46 5.71 -13.19
CA ALA A 69 -15.53 4.63 -12.88
C ALA A 69 -14.43 5.05 -11.90
N TRP A 70 -13.93 6.28 -12.02
CA TRP A 70 -12.98 6.86 -11.07
C TRP A 70 -13.58 6.98 -9.66
N GLU A 71 -14.78 7.53 -9.52
CA GLU A 71 -15.43 7.72 -8.22
C GLU A 71 -15.64 6.38 -7.51
N ALA A 72 -16.11 5.36 -8.24
CA ALA A 72 -16.28 4.02 -7.70
C ALA A 72 -14.95 3.39 -7.25
N ALA A 73 -13.90 3.51 -8.05
CA ALA A 73 -12.57 2.99 -7.71
C ALA A 73 -11.97 3.74 -6.51
N ALA A 74 -12.10 5.06 -6.45
CA ALA A 74 -11.60 5.88 -5.36
C ALA A 74 -12.34 5.61 -4.04
N ASP A 75 -13.66 5.42 -4.06
CA ASP A 75 -14.42 5.06 -2.85
C ASP A 75 -13.96 3.70 -2.30
N ALA A 76 -13.79 2.70 -3.16
CA ALA A 76 -13.34 1.38 -2.75
C ALA A 76 -11.86 1.38 -2.27
N GLU A 77 -10.97 2.09 -2.96
CA GLU A 77 -9.54 2.13 -2.60
C GLU A 77 -9.23 3.03 -1.41
N LEU A 78 -10.00 4.10 -1.19
CA LEU A 78 -9.70 5.10 -0.16
C LEU A 78 -10.67 4.99 1.01
N ASN A 79 -11.96 5.22 0.77
CA ASN A 79 -12.95 5.30 1.85
C ASN A 79 -13.13 3.95 2.54
N THR A 80 -13.20 2.86 1.76
CA THR A 80 -13.34 1.51 2.33
C THR A 80 -12.07 1.09 3.07
N ARG A 81 -10.87 1.26 2.49
CA ARG A 81 -9.60 0.96 3.20
C ARG A 81 -9.46 1.76 4.49
N PHE A 82 -9.79 3.05 4.45
CA PHE A 82 -9.76 3.92 5.63
C PHE A 82 -10.70 3.42 6.73
N ARG A 83 -11.98 3.18 6.40
CA ARG A 83 -12.99 2.73 7.38
C ARG A 83 -12.62 1.38 7.99
N LEU A 84 -12.29 0.38 7.16
CA LEU A 84 -11.92 -0.95 7.66
C LEU A 84 -10.62 -0.87 8.46
N GLY A 85 -9.64 -0.09 8.00
CA GLY A 85 -8.40 0.17 8.72
C GLY A 85 -8.64 0.73 10.12
N GLN A 86 -9.58 1.67 10.30
CA GLN A 86 -9.94 2.18 11.62
C GLN A 86 -10.54 1.12 12.54
N ILE A 87 -11.48 0.32 12.03
CA ILE A 87 -12.13 -0.74 12.80
C ILE A 87 -11.09 -1.76 13.28
N VAL A 88 -10.23 -2.23 12.38
CA VAL A 88 -9.17 -3.20 12.69
C VAL A 88 -8.14 -2.61 13.64
N ALA A 89 -7.68 -1.39 13.39
CA ALA A 89 -6.69 -0.74 14.25
C ALA A 89 -7.19 -0.59 15.70
N ARG A 90 -8.48 -0.23 15.89
CA ARG A 90 -9.09 -0.15 17.23
C ARG A 90 -9.06 -1.52 17.93
N ARG A 91 -9.46 -2.59 17.23
CA ARG A 91 -9.41 -3.95 17.78
C ARG A 91 -7.99 -4.42 18.08
N MET A 92 -7.01 -4.10 17.24
CA MET A 92 -5.60 -4.42 17.49
C MET A 92 -5.06 -3.72 18.74
N ASN A 93 -5.47 -2.47 18.98
CA ASN A 93 -5.07 -1.69 20.16
C ASN A 93 -5.69 -2.18 21.48
N GLU A 94 -6.78 -2.96 21.43
CA GLU A 94 -7.31 -3.66 22.61
C GLU A 94 -6.43 -4.87 23.00
N GLY A 95 -5.56 -5.33 22.09
CA GLY A 95 -4.64 -6.44 22.27
C GLY A 95 -3.16 -6.03 22.21
N ALA A 96 -2.34 -6.84 21.55
CA ALA A 96 -0.89 -6.65 21.46
C ALA A 96 -0.45 -5.73 20.29
N GLY A 97 -1.40 -5.16 19.54
CA GLY A 97 -1.12 -4.48 18.28
C GLY A 97 -1.12 -5.46 17.08
N GLY A 98 -0.45 -5.09 15.99
CA GLY A 98 -0.46 -5.92 14.77
C GLY A 98 0.14 -5.25 13.53
N ALA A 99 -0.17 -5.80 12.35
CA ALA A 99 0.28 -5.27 11.06
C ALA A 99 -0.89 -5.01 10.10
N ILE A 100 -0.95 -3.82 9.51
CA ILE A 100 -1.88 -3.50 8.42
C ILE A 100 -1.10 -3.44 7.10
N ILE A 101 -1.45 -4.32 6.18
CA ILE A 101 -0.73 -4.55 4.92
C ILE A 101 -1.64 -4.17 3.77
N HIS A 102 -1.26 -3.17 3.00
CA HIS A 102 -2.03 -2.69 1.88
C HIS A 102 -1.47 -3.26 0.58
N ILE A 103 -2.26 -4.04 -0.15
CA ILE A 103 -1.88 -4.51 -1.49
C ILE A 103 -2.17 -3.40 -2.50
N ALA A 104 -1.20 -3.11 -3.35
CA ALA A 104 -1.29 -2.18 -4.47
C ALA A 104 -0.95 -2.93 -5.77
N ALA A 105 -1.51 -2.47 -6.88
CA ALA A 105 -1.18 -3.02 -8.19
C ALA A 105 0.22 -2.54 -8.62
N ALA A 106 1.04 -3.44 -9.18
CA ALA A 106 2.44 -3.14 -9.53
C ALA A 106 2.59 -2.01 -10.56
N ASP A 107 1.67 -1.89 -11.51
CA ASP A 107 1.62 -0.80 -12.49
C ASP A 107 1.37 0.58 -11.86
N GLY A 108 0.90 0.60 -10.61
CA GLY A 108 0.65 1.82 -9.86
C GLY A 108 1.86 2.41 -9.15
N LEU A 109 2.94 1.65 -8.94
CA LEU A 109 4.14 2.08 -8.20
C LEU A 109 5.43 1.62 -8.90
N PRO A 110 6.30 2.54 -9.38
CA PRO A 110 6.29 3.98 -9.15
C PRO A 110 5.33 4.77 -10.08
N GLY A 111 4.54 4.06 -10.88
CA GLY A 111 3.60 4.61 -11.85
C GLY A 111 4.11 4.46 -13.28
N ALA A 112 3.21 4.10 -14.19
CA ALA A 112 3.51 3.94 -15.62
C ALA A 112 2.63 4.83 -16.50
N ALA A 113 3.07 5.06 -17.74
CA ALA A 113 2.23 5.67 -18.75
C ALA A 113 0.97 4.82 -18.94
N GLU A 114 -0.20 5.46 -19.03
CA GLU A 114 -1.49 4.80 -19.24
C GLU A 114 -1.95 3.80 -18.16
N ALA A 115 -1.26 3.74 -17.01
CA ALA A 115 -1.68 2.98 -15.84
C ALA A 115 -3.04 3.45 -15.27
N GLY A 116 -3.53 4.63 -15.71
CA GLY A 116 -4.85 5.13 -15.39
C GLY A 116 -5.06 5.27 -13.88
N THR A 117 -6.09 4.62 -13.36
CA THR A 117 -6.46 4.76 -11.94
C THR A 117 -5.47 4.09 -10.98
N SER A 118 -4.73 3.05 -11.41
CA SER A 118 -3.81 2.31 -10.53
C SER A 118 -2.63 3.19 -10.08
N ALA A 119 -2.09 4.02 -10.97
CA ALA A 119 -1.02 4.98 -10.67
C ALA A 119 -1.39 5.98 -9.58
N ILE A 120 -2.66 6.39 -9.50
CA ILE A 120 -3.10 7.38 -8.52
C ILE A 120 -3.44 6.70 -7.19
N LEU A 121 -4.24 5.65 -7.25
CA LEU A 121 -4.79 4.99 -6.06
C LEU A 121 -3.74 4.17 -5.31
N SER A 122 -2.71 3.65 -6.00
CA SER A 122 -1.61 2.93 -5.35
C SER A 122 -0.74 3.86 -4.49
N TYR A 123 -0.42 5.07 -4.96
CA TYR A 123 0.26 6.07 -4.13
C TYR A 123 -0.62 6.57 -2.97
N ALA A 124 -1.93 6.71 -3.19
CA ALA A 124 -2.86 7.10 -2.13
C ALA A 124 -2.93 6.03 -1.02
N SER A 125 -2.99 4.76 -1.40
CA SER A 125 -2.88 3.61 -0.48
C SER A 125 -1.55 3.59 0.29
N ALA A 126 -0.44 3.89 -0.39
CA ALA A 126 0.87 4.04 0.26
C ALA A 126 0.92 5.24 1.22
N GLY A 127 0.26 6.34 0.88
CA GLY A 127 0.10 7.51 1.76
C GLY A 127 -0.70 7.17 3.02
N LEU A 128 -1.83 6.46 2.87
CA LEU A 128 -2.64 5.97 3.98
C LEU A 128 -1.82 5.08 4.92
N SER A 129 -1.14 4.08 4.35
CA SER A 129 -0.22 3.18 5.07
C SER A 129 0.81 3.95 5.90
N ARG A 130 1.45 4.95 5.29
CA ARG A 130 2.43 5.80 5.98
C ARG A 130 1.82 6.61 7.11
N GLY A 131 0.62 7.16 6.94
CA GLY A 131 -0.11 7.86 8.00
C GLY A 131 -0.38 6.94 9.20
N ILE A 132 -0.97 5.77 8.95
CA ILE A 132 -1.22 4.75 9.97
C ILE A 132 0.08 4.37 10.70
N ALA A 133 1.16 4.14 9.97
CA ALA A 133 2.45 3.78 10.55
C ALA A 133 3.05 4.87 11.44
N LEU A 134 2.84 6.15 11.12
CA LEU A 134 3.33 7.27 11.92
C LEU A 134 2.50 7.43 13.20
N ASP A 135 1.19 7.28 13.10
CA ASP A 135 0.26 7.53 14.19
C ASP A 135 0.22 6.39 15.22
N LEU A 136 0.37 5.13 14.77
CA LEU A 136 0.07 3.96 15.60
C LEU A 136 1.31 3.13 15.99
N LYS A 137 2.51 3.50 15.53
CA LYS A 137 3.74 2.85 16.00
C LYS A 137 3.99 3.16 17.49
N PRO A 138 4.62 2.25 18.26
CA PRO A 138 5.12 0.94 17.82
C PRO A 138 4.05 -0.16 17.81
N GLY A 139 2.85 0.08 18.33
CA GLY A 139 1.82 -0.95 18.50
C GLY A 139 1.33 -1.54 17.18
N ILE A 140 1.00 -0.68 16.21
CA ILE A 140 0.55 -1.13 14.89
C ILE A 140 1.53 -0.65 13.83
N ARG A 141 1.97 -1.60 13.01
CA ARG A 141 2.82 -1.37 11.84
C ARG A 141 1.94 -1.30 10.60
N SER A 142 2.31 -0.48 9.62
CA SER A 142 1.60 -0.47 8.34
C SER A 142 2.54 -0.36 7.17
N ASN A 143 2.35 -1.21 6.15
CA ASN A 143 3.21 -1.27 4.97
C ASN A 143 2.36 -1.51 3.71
N THR A 144 2.92 -1.16 2.56
CA THR A 144 2.30 -1.38 1.26
C THR A 144 3.12 -2.39 0.46
N LEU A 145 2.45 -3.38 -0.13
CA LEU A 145 3.05 -4.34 -1.05
C LEU A 145 2.51 -4.11 -2.45
N ALA A 146 3.39 -3.83 -3.40
CA ALA A 146 3.09 -3.74 -4.82
C ALA A 146 3.37 -5.09 -5.50
N LEU A 147 2.41 -5.63 -6.23
CA LEU A 147 2.63 -6.85 -7.01
C LEU A 147 1.67 -6.95 -8.20
N THR A 148 2.04 -7.80 -9.15
CA THR A 148 1.14 -8.26 -10.21
C THR A 148 0.33 -9.45 -9.68
N PRO A 149 -0.97 -9.57 -9.97
CA PRO A 149 -1.79 -10.65 -9.42
C PRO A 149 -1.67 -11.97 -10.21
N ASP A 150 -0.47 -12.30 -10.72
CA ASP A 150 -0.20 -13.62 -11.28
C ASP A 150 0.04 -14.65 -10.17
N ALA A 151 -0.13 -15.93 -10.50
CA ALA A 151 -0.09 -17.00 -9.52
C ALA A 151 1.21 -17.04 -8.70
N ALA A 152 2.35 -16.81 -9.33
CA ALA A 152 3.64 -16.95 -8.67
C ALA A 152 3.91 -15.73 -7.76
N SER A 153 3.57 -14.52 -8.21
CA SER A 153 3.67 -13.31 -7.39
C SER A 153 2.75 -13.35 -6.17
N LEU A 154 1.57 -13.95 -6.29
CA LEU A 154 0.66 -14.12 -5.16
C LEU A 154 1.20 -15.12 -4.11
N ASP A 155 1.98 -16.14 -4.51
CA ASP A 155 2.65 -17.04 -3.56
C ASP A 155 3.75 -16.30 -2.78
N ALA A 156 4.57 -15.52 -3.48
CA ALA A 156 5.60 -14.70 -2.85
C ALA A 156 4.98 -13.66 -1.89
N ALA A 157 3.90 -13.00 -2.31
CA ALA A 157 3.17 -12.05 -1.47
C ALA A 157 2.55 -12.72 -0.23
N ALA A 158 2.00 -13.92 -0.34
CA ALA A 158 1.47 -14.65 0.82
C ALA A 158 2.56 -14.92 1.88
N ALA A 159 3.76 -15.34 1.45
CA ALA A 159 4.90 -15.51 2.34
C ALA A 159 5.32 -14.19 3.00
N MET A 160 5.37 -13.10 2.23
CA MET A 160 5.69 -11.76 2.75
C MET A 160 4.63 -11.26 3.74
N ILE A 161 3.34 -11.52 3.50
CA ILE A 161 2.25 -11.16 4.41
C ILE A 161 2.38 -11.88 5.75
N VAL A 162 2.65 -13.19 5.73
CA VAL A 162 2.89 -13.98 6.95
C VAL A 162 4.13 -13.47 7.70
N PHE A 163 5.21 -13.16 6.98
CA PHE A 163 6.41 -12.55 7.55
C PHE A 163 6.10 -11.21 8.24
N LEU A 164 5.36 -10.32 7.58
CA LEU A 164 5.00 -9.01 8.11
C LEU A 164 4.01 -9.10 9.28
N ALA A 165 3.08 -10.05 9.24
CA ALA A 165 2.14 -10.29 10.32
C ALA A 165 2.85 -10.80 11.59
N GLY A 166 3.86 -11.66 11.44
CA GLY A 166 4.61 -12.24 12.54
C GLY A 166 5.67 -11.32 13.17
N GLU A 167 6.31 -11.83 14.22
CA GLU A 167 7.36 -11.12 14.99
C GLU A 167 8.58 -10.75 14.13
N GLN A 168 8.93 -11.58 13.14
CA GLN A 168 10.09 -11.33 12.27
C GLN A 168 9.93 -10.07 11.42
N GLY A 169 8.70 -9.69 11.10
CA GLY A 169 8.39 -8.46 10.39
C GLY A 169 8.38 -7.21 11.26
N ALA A 170 8.58 -7.31 12.58
CA ALA A 170 8.39 -6.19 13.52
C ALA A 170 9.23 -4.95 13.20
N GLY A 171 10.37 -5.12 12.53
CA GLY A 171 11.23 -4.02 12.10
C GLY A 171 10.71 -3.20 10.91
N MET A 172 9.68 -3.66 10.19
CA MET A 172 9.19 -3.01 8.98
C MET A 172 7.89 -2.25 9.22
N THR A 173 7.94 -0.93 9.10
CA THR A 173 6.76 -0.04 9.18
C THR A 173 6.94 1.20 8.30
N GLY A 174 5.85 1.67 7.71
CA GLY A 174 5.79 2.82 6.80
C GLY A 174 6.56 2.61 5.49
N GLN A 175 6.75 1.36 5.06
CA GLN A 175 7.49 1.01 3.85
C GLN A 175 6.56 0.65 2.69
N ILE A 176 7.08 0.83 1.48
CA ILE A 176 6.51 0.30 0.25
C ILE A 176 7.53 -0.71 -0.29
N ALA A 177 7.09 -1.93 -0.57
CA ALA A 177 7.92 -2.95 -1.20
C ALA A 177 7.20 -3.53 -2.43
N ALA A 178 7.92 -3.80 -3.52
CA ALA A 178 7.40 -4.61 -4.62
C ALA A 178 7.94 -6.02 -4.52
N ILE A 179 7.10 -7.02 -4.82
CA ILE A 179 7.47 -8.42 -4.72
C ILE A 179 7.04 -9.21 -5.96
N THR A 180 7.98 -9.98 -6.49
CA THR A 180 7.79 -10.99 -7.53
C THR A 180 8.26 -12.36 -6.97
N PRO A 181 8.18 -13.45 -7.73
CA PRO A 181 8.72 -14.74 -7.29
C PRO A 181 10.24 -14.72 -7.00
N THR A 182 10.98 -13.81 -7.63
CA THR A 182 12.45 -13.77 -7.59
C THR A 182 13.02 -12.49 -7.02
N ASP A 183 12.24 -11.41 -7.00
CA ASP A 183 12.73 -10.08 -6.66
C ASP A 183 11.90 -9.47 -5.53
N LEU A 184 12.61 -8.89 -4.57
CA LEU A 184 12.05 -8.06 -3.52
C LEU A 184 12.70 -6.68 -3.60
N GLN A 185 11.89 -5.67 -3.91
CA GLN A 185 12.34 -4.30 -4.07
C GLN A 185 11.79 -3.45 -2.92
N LEU A 186 12.61 -2.57 -2.36
CA LEU A 186 12.21 -1.62 -1.33
C LEU A 186 12.26 -0.20 -1.91
N PHE A 187 11.15 0.53 -1.81
CA PHE A 187 11.05 1.89 -2.35
C PHE A 187 11.57 2.89 -1.32
N ALA A 188 12.25 3.93 -1.80
CA ALA A 188 12.67 5.03 -0.96
C ALA A 188 11.45 5.82 -0.46
N GLN A 189 11.46 6.19 0.82
CA GLN A 189 10.48 7.14 1.34
C GLN A 189 10.70 8.52 0.73
N SER A 190 9.63 9.18 0.28
CA SER A 190 9.68 10.58 -0.13
C SER A 190 10.20 11.43 1.03
N ARG A 191 11.37 12.05 0.82
CA ARG A 191 12.02 13.02 1.71
C ARG A 191 12.50 14.20 0.88
N PRO A 192 12.58 15.42 1.45
CA PRO A 192 13.16 16.55 0.74
C PRO A 192 14.56 16.19 0.24
N LEU A 193 14.76 16.25 -1.08
CA LEU A 193 16.05 15.93 -1.70
C LEU A 193 17.08 17.05 -1.46
N ARG A 194 16.62 18.31 -1.54
CA ARG A 194 17.43 19.51 -1.34
C ARG A 194 16.59 20.60 -0.69
N VAL A 195 17.24 21.45 0.11
CA VAL A 195 16.64 22.62 0.75
C VAL A 195 17.49 23.83 0.38
N ALA A 196 16.84 24.93 0.01
CA ALA A 196 17.46 26.24 -0.16
C ALA A 196 16.76 27.24 0.76
N HIS A 197 17.54 28.14 1.34
CA HIS A 197 17.06 29.20 2.23
C HIS A 197 17.20 30.55 1.54
N SER A 198 16.25 31.46 1.79
CA SER A 198 16.31 32.85 1.34
C SER A 198 15.69 33.76 2.39
N ASP A 199 16.52 34.61 3.01
CA ASP A 199 16.06 35.57 4.03
C ASP A 199 15.12 36.64 3.47
N GLY A 200 15.30 37.02 2.20
CA GLY A 200 14.48 38.01 1.50
C GLY A 200 13.21 37.45 0.86
N GLY A 201 12.91 36.16 1.07
CA GLY A 201 11.85 35.46 0.36
C GLY A 201 12.24 35.04 -1.06
N TRP A 202 11.26 34.58 -1.82
CA TRP A 202 11.45 34.09 -3.18
C TRP A 202 10.67 34.97 -4.17
N ASP A 203 11.36 35.40 -5.22
CA ASP A 203 10.76 35.98 -6.43
C ASP A 203 11.06 35.10 -7.65
N GLU A 204 10.46 35.41 -8.80
CA GLU A 204 10.64 34.60 -10.01
C GLU A 204 12.12 34.48 -10.42
N ALA A 205 12.88 35.57 -10.33
CA ALA A 205 14.29 35.61 -10.72
C ALA A 205 15.18 34.76 -9.80
N SER A 206 15.01 34.87 -8.48
CA SER A 206 15.74 34.08 -7.49
C SER A 206 15.36 32.59 -7.54
N LEU A 207 14.10 32.26 -7.81
CA LEU A 207 13.66 30.89 -8.05
C LEU A 207 14.27 30.32 -9.33
N ALA A 208 14.25 31.05 -10.44
CA ALA A 208 14.86 30.62 -11.70
C ALA A 208 16.37 30.35 -11.51
N ALA A 209 17.07 31.23 -10.81
CA ALA A 209 18.48 31.03 -10.46
C ALA A 209 18.68 29.79 -9.57
N GLN A 210 17.81 29.58 -8.58
CA GLN A 210 17.91 28.44 -7.67
C GLN A 210 17.60 27.10 -8.36
N ILE A 211 16.57 27.05 -9.22
CA ILE A 211 16.23 25.86 -10.00
C ILE A 211 17.32 25.53 -11.02
N ALA A 212 17.91 26.54 -11.67
CA ALA A 212 19.04 26.32 -12.57
C ALA A 212 20.23 25.64 -11.85
N ARG A 213 20.50 25.99 -10.59
CA ARG A 213 21.52 25.31 -9.75
C ARG A 213 21.15 23.86 -9.44
N TRP A 214 19.86 23.56 -9.28
CA TRP A 214 19.40 22.20 -9.01
C TRP A 214 19.27 21.32 -10.25
N ARG A 215 19.18 21.90 -11.46
CA ARG A 215 18.96 21.18 -12.72
C ARG A 215 19.85 19.95 -12.92
N PRO A 216 21.17 19.97 -12.63
CA PRO A 216 22.03 18.79 -12.78
C PRO A 216 21.73 17.64 -11.81
N TYR A 217 20.99 17.91 -10.73
CA TYR A 217 20.68 16.97 -9.66
C TYR A 217 19.23 16.52 -9.63
N LEU A 218 18.39 17.02 -10.55
CA LEU A 218 17.00 16.60 -10.61
C LEU A 218 16.94 15.13 -11.04
N PRO A 219 16.26 14.26 -10.26
CA PRO A 219 15.98 12.90 -10.71
C PRO A 219 15.29 12.95 -12.07
N ARG A 220 15.76 12.14 -13.01
CA ARG A 220 15.11 12.03 -14.31
C ARG A 220 13.80 11.26 -14.15
N LEU A 221 12.78 11.71 -14.86
CA LEU A 221 11.58 10.90 -15.05
C LEU A 221 12.00 9.68 -15.89
N ALA A 222 11.66 8.47 -15.42
CA ALA A 222 11.91 7.25 -16.19
C ALA A 222 11.12 7.31 -17.50
N GLU A 223 11.77 7.02 -18.63
CA GLU A 223 11.16 7.17 -19.96
C GLU A 223 9.92 6.29 -20.15
N ASN A 224 9.82 5.16 -19.43
CA ASN A 224 8.71 4.20 -19.53
C ASN A 224 8.00 3.90 -18.19
N GLY A 225 8.27 4.65 -17.12
CA GLY A 225 7.65 4.41 -15.81
C GLY A 225 8.09 3.16 -15.05
N GLU A 226 8.94 2.31 -15.63
CA GLU A 226 9.64 1.28 -14.86
C GLU A 226 10.77 1.93 -14.05
N ALA A 227 10.79 1.67 -12.74
CA ALA A 227 11.89 2.07 -11.87
C ALA A 227 13.23 1.56 -12.44
N LEU A 228 14.28 2.38 -12.25
CA LEU A 228 15.67 2.13 -12.60
C LEU A 228 16.14 0.67 -12.45
#